data_AF-A0A2V7LBV3-F1
#
_entry.id   AF-A0A2V7LBV3-F1
#
_cell.length_a   1.000
_cell.length_b   1.000
_cell.length_c   1.000
_cell.angle_alpha   90.00
_cell.angle_beta   90.00
_cell.angle_gamma   90.00
#
_symmetry.space_group_name_H-M   'P 1'
#
loop_
_entity.id
_entity.type
_entity.pdbx_description
1 polymer ?
#
loop_
_entity_poly.entity_id
_entity_poly.type
_entity_poly.pdbx_seq_one_letter_code
_entity_poly.pdbx_strand_id
1 'polypeptide(L)'
;MAAERKNRRGRSDRRGGGDRRKQQAPVELERRKGSQRRTGLKRRMELETAGDQIHAALGLLTYALDQGILLDVDRWLLETAVARLRLAVEQLGEDADESD
;
A
#
# COMPACT_ATOMS: atom_id res chain seq x y z
N MET A 1 -54.88 9.16 -39.56
CA MET A 1 -55.25 8.35 -38.38
C MET A 1 -54.29 7.18 -38.26
N ALA A 2 -53.65 7.04 -37.09
CA ALA A 2 -52.76 5.95 -36.67
C ALA A 2 -53.54 4.61 -36.57
N ALA A 3 -52.98 3.42 -36.35
CA ALA A 3 -51.75 3.01 -35.65
C ALA A 3 -51.47 1.50 -35.94
N GLU A 4 -50.20 1.07 -36.03
CA GLU A 4 -49.51 0.14 -35.09
C GLU A 4 -49.88 -1.37 -35.26
N ARG A 5 -49.02 -2.40 -35.25
CA ARG A 5 -47.78 -2.71 -34.53
C ARG A 5 -46.99 -3.81 -35.27
N LYS A 6 -45.66 -3.69 -35.36
CA LYS A 6 -44.77 -4.85 -35.56
C LYS A 6 -43.62 -4.79 -34.56
N ASN A 7 -43.78 -5.49 -33.45
CA ASN A 7 -42.71 -5.79 -32.50
C ASN A 7 -42.45 -7.29 -32.49
N ARG A 8 -41.44 -7.76 -33.23
CA ARG A 8 -40.76 -9.04 -32.95
C ARG A 8 -39.27 -8.95 -33.27
N ARG A 9 -38.54 -8.49 -32.25
CA ARG A 9 -37.17 -8.86 -31.85
C ARG A 9 -36.43 -9.84 -32.77
N GLY A 10 -35.33 -9.37 -33.35
CA GLY A 10 -34.26 -10.16 -33.95
C GLY A 10 -32.91 -9.54 -33.62
N ARG A 11 -32.49 -9.69 -32.36
CA ARG A 11 -31.11 -9.67 -31.83
C ARG A 11 -30.05 -8.99 -32.72
N SER A 12 -29.81 -7.68 -32.51
CA SER A 12 -28.55 -7.07 -32.94
C SER A 12 -27.43 -7.55 -32.03
N ASP A 13 -26.49 -8.26 -32.64
CA ASP A 13 -25.29 -8.78 -32.01
C ASP A 13 -24.45 -7.61 -31.47
N ARG A 14 -24.49 -7.41 -30.15
CA ARG A 14 -23.74 -6.38 -29.43
C ARG A 14 -22.31 -6.84 -29.24
N ARG A 15 -21.50 -6.91 -30.32
CA ARG A 15 -20.03 -7.04 -30.22
C ARG A 15 -19.34 -6.89 -31.59
N GLY A 16 -19.33 -5.67 -32.11
CA GLY A 16 -18.43 -5.25 -33.20
C GLY A 16 -17.43 -4.19 -32.73
N GLY A 17 -16.78 -4.41 -31.58
CA GLY A 17 -15.79 -3.50 -30.99
C GLY A 17 -14.42 -3.59 -31.68
N GLY A 18 -14.42 -3.53 -33.01
CA GLY A 18 -13.28 -3.86 -33.85
C GLY A 18 -12.70 -2.68 -34.61
N ASP A 19 -12.72 -1.44 -34.08
CA ASP A 19 -11.96 -0.36 -34.72
C ASP A 19 -11.62 0.82 -33.80
N ARG A 20 -10.86 0.58 -32.73
CA ARG A 20 -10.21 1.65 -31.95
C ARG A 20 -8.78 1.35 -31.56
N ARG A 21 -8.06 0.52 -32.32
CA ARG A 21 -6.60 0.44 -32.19
C ARG A 21 -5.98 1.47 -33.12
N LYS A 22 -6.18 2.76 -32.79
CA LYS A 22 -5.27 3.81 -33.27
C LYS A 22 -3.91 3.49 -32.66
N GLN A 23 -2.96 3.25 -33.56
CA GLN A 23 -1.52 3.12 -33.37
C GLN A 23 -1.07 3.50 -31.95
N GLN A 24 -0.71 2.51 -31.14
CA GLN A 24 0.10 2.78 -29.97
C GLN A 24 1.44 3.26 -30.50
N ALA A 25 1.67 4.57 -30.43
CA ALA A 25 3.01 5.10 -30.55
C ALA A 25 3.89 4.33 -29.54
N PRO A 26 5.07 3.85 -29.93
CA PRO A 26 6.00 3.29 -28.96
C PRO A 26 6.34 4.43 -28.00
N VAL A 27 5.67 4.45 -26.85
CA VAL A 27 6.12 5.23 -25.71
C VAL A 27 7.49 4.65 -25.41
N GLU A 28 8.54 5.47 -25.57
CA GLU A 28 9.83 5.13 -25.03
C GLU A 28 9.62 4.93 -23.53
N LEU A 29 9.42 3.67 -23.14
CA LEU A 29 9.53 3.25 -21.77
C LEU A 29 10.99 3.49 -21.44
N GLU A 30 11.28 4.71 -20.98
CA GLU A 30 12.52 5.04 -20.32
C GLU A 30 12.68 4.00 -19.22
N ARG A 31 13.47 2.96 -19.53
CA ARG A 31 13.76 1.86 -18.62
C ARG A 31 14.52 2.51 -17.49
N ARG A 32 13.79 2.94 -16.46
CA ARG A 32 14.35 3.56 -15.26
C ARG A 32 15.47 2.67 -14.77
N LYS A 33 16.71 3.09 -15.04
CA LYS A 33 17.93 2.40 -14.63
C LYS A 33 17.86 2.25 -13.11
N GLY A 34 18.27 1.09 -12.61
CA GLY A 34 18.03 0.61 -11.24
C GLY A 34 18.42 1.54 -10.08
N SER A 35 19.10 2.66 -10.35
CA SER A 35 19.38 3.72 -9.39
C SER A 35 18.12 4.46 -8.89
N GLN A 36 17.12 4.71 -9.76
CA GLN A 36 15.89 5.41 -9.34
C GLN A 36 14.96 4.57 -8.45
N ARG A 37 15.09 3.23 -8.44
CA ARG A 37 14.27 2.36 -7.59
C ARG A 37 14.61 2.50 -6.10
N ARG A 38 15.85 2.87 -5.76
CA ARG A 38 16.27 3.13 -4.36
C ARG A 38 15.59 4.35 -3.73
N THR A 39 14.89 5.17 -4.50
CA THR A 39 14.27 6.40 -3.99
C THR A 39 12.86 6.21 -3.42
N GLY A 40 12.20 5.08 -3.68
CA GLY A 40 10.81 4.88 -3.28
C GLY A 40 10.64 4.63 -1.78
N LEU A 41 11.40 3.67 -1.24
CA LEU A 41 11.41 3.38 0.20
C LEU A 41 11.94 4.56 1.00
N LYS A 42 13.02 5.19 0.52
CA LYS A 42 13.58 6.38 1.16
C LYS A 42 12.58 7.54 1.17
N ARG A 43 11.85 7.79 0.07
CA ARG A 43 10.75 8.78 0.05
C ARG A 43 9.61 8.45 1.01
N ARG A 44 9.23 7.17 1.14
CA ARG A 44 8.17 6.78 2.07
C ARG A 44 8.60 7.01 3.52
N MET A 45 9.84 6.63 3.86
CA MET A 45 10.43 6.93 5.16
C MET A 45 10.58 8.44 5.41
N GLU A 46 10.87 9.24 4.38
CA GLU A 46 10.90 10.72 4.50
C GLU A 46 9.51 11.34 4.71
N LEU A 47 8.43 10.63 4.37
CA LEU A 47 7.04 11.09 4.53
C LEU A 47 6.37 10.56 5.80
N GLU A 48 6.87 9.46 6.36
CA GLU A 48 6.40 8.87 7.61
C GLU A 48 7.00 9.61 8.80
N THR A 49 6.16 9.97 9.77
CA THR A 49 6.66 10.54 11.03
C THR A 49 7.49 9.49 11.79
N ALA A 50 8.33 9.94 12.73
CA ALA A 50 9.06 9.01 13.59
C ALA A 50 8.09 8.07 14.34
N GLY A 51 6.90 8.56 14.73
CA GLY A 51 5.84 7.76 15.33
C GLY A 51 5.32 6.67 14.38
N ASP A 52 5.04 7.01 13.12
CA ASP A 52 4.56 6.05 12.11
C ASP A 52 5.56 4.90 11.89
N GLN A 53 6.85 5.23 11.85
CA GLN A 53 7.91 4.23 11.69
C GLN A 53 8.01 3.32 12.92
N ILE A 54 7.86 3.86 14.13
CA ILE A 54 7.87 3.06 15.36
C ILE A 54 6.62 2.15 15.42
N HIS A 55 5.44 2.65 15.03
CA HIS A 55 4.23 1.82 14.93
C HIS A 55 4.37 0.69 13.90
N ALA A 56 4.95 0.96 12.74
CA ALA A 56 5.24 -0.06 11.73
C ALA A 56 6.23 -1.12 12.27
N ALA A 57 7.28 -0.70 12.98
CA ALA A 57 8.22 -1.61 13.62
C ALA A 57 7.52 -2.48 14.68
N LEU A 58 6.68 -1.89 15.54
CA LEU A 58 5.89 -2.63 16.54
C LEU A 58 5.00 -3.70 15.92
N GLY A 59 4.36 -3.41 14.78
CA GLY A 59 3.56 -4.39 14.05
C GLY A 59 4.37 -5.59 13.56
N LEU A 60 5.56 -5.34 13.01
CA LEU A 60 6.46 -6.41 12.54
C LEU A 60 6.99 -7.28 13.69
N LEU A 61 7.37 -6.67 14.81
CA LEU A 61 7.89 -7.39 15.98
C LEU A 61 6.78 -8.21 16.67
N THR A 62 5.57 -7.67 16.75
CA THR A 62 4.40 -8.40 17.29
C THR A 62 4.06 -9.59 16.40
N TYR A 63 4.06 -9.40 15.08
CA TYR A 63 3.85 -10.50 14.14
C TYR A 63 4.89 -11.61 14.30
N ALA A 64 6.17 -11.25 14.49
CA ALA A 64 7.22 -12.23 14.73
C ALA A 64 7.04 -13.01 16.04
N LEU A 65 6.55 -12.36 17.10
CA LEU A 65 6.16 -13.02 18.35
C LEU A 65 4.99 -14.00 18.13
N ASP A 66 3.96 -13.57 17.39
CA ASP A 66 2.77 -14.37 17.12
C ASP A 66 3.08 -15.63 16.27
N GLN A 67 4.10 -15.57 15.41
CA GLN A 67 4.53 -16.75 14.64
C GLN A 67 5.19 -17.82 15.53
N GLY A 68 5.67 -17.47 16.74
CA GLY A 68 6.19 -18.44 17.70
C GLY A 68 7.44 -19.21 17.24
N ILE A 69 8.16 -18.71 16.23
CA ILE A 69 9.33 -19.38 15.62
C ILE A 69 10.62 -19.10 16.43
N LEU A 70 10.55 -18.20 17.40
CA LEU A 70 11.70 -17.72 18.16
C LEU A 70 12.03 -18.66 19.34
N LEU A 71 13.32 -18.80 19.64
CA LEU A 71 13.78 -19.44 20.87
C LEU A 71 13.38 -18.58 22.09
N ASP A 72 13.22 -19.20 23.26
CA ASP A 72 12.72 -18.52 24.47
C ASP A 72 13.53 -17.26 24.85
N VAL A 73 14.85 -17.29 24.66
CA VAL A 73 15.74 -16.15 24.93
C VAL A 73 15.48 -15.00 23.94
N ASP A 74 15.32 -15.33 22.65
CA ASP A 74 15.05 -14.35 21.60
C ASP A 74 13.65 -13.76 21.75
N ARG A 75 12.69 -14.57 22.21
CA ARG A 75 11.33 -14.13 22.53
C ARG A 75 11.34 -13.08 23.64
N TRP A 76 12.05 -13.32 24.74
CA TRP A 76 12.13 -12.35 25.85
C TRP A 76 12.79 -11.03 25.43
N LEU A 77 13.88 -11.11 24.64
CA LEU A 77 14.53 -9.94 24.06
C LEU A 77 13.57 -9.14 23.17
N LEU A 78 12.78 -9.84 22.37
CA LEU A 78 11.81 -9.23 21.46
C LEU A 78 10.63 -8.58 22.21
N GLU A 79 10.08 -9.24 23.22
CA GLU A 79 9.05 -8.66 24.11
C GLU A 79 9.56 -7.39 24.80
N THR A 80 10.81 -7.39 25.26
CA THR A 80 11.45 -6.22 25.86
C THR A 80 11.64 -5.08 24.86
N ALA A 81 12.02 -5.39 23.62
CA ALA A 81 12.14 -4.39 22.56
C ALA A 81 10.77 -3.75 22.24
N VAL A 82 9.71 -4.56 22.17
CA VAL A 82 8.33 -4.08 21.97
C VAL A 82 7.90 -3.14 23.11
N ALA A 83 8.18 -3.50 24.36
CA ALA A 83 7.84 -2.65 25.51
C ALA A 83 8.54 -1.27 25.44
N ARG A 84 9.84 -1.25 25.09
CA ARG A 84 10.61 0.00 24.96
C ARG A 84 10.12 0.87 23.81
N LEU A 85 9.77 0.27 22.68
CA LEU A 85 9.24 1.01 21.54
C LEU A 85 7.87 1.64 21.84
N ARG A 86 7.01 0.96 22.62
CA ARG A 86 5.73 1.54 23.07
C ARG A 86 5.93 2.78 23.94
N LEU A 87 6.85 2.71 24.91
CA LEU A 87 7.21 3.86 25.74
C LEU A 87 7.76 5.02 24.91
N ALA A 88 8.60 4.74 23.91
CA ALA A 88 9.15 5.76 23.04
C ALA A 88 8.07 6.48 22.21
N VAL A 89 7.02 5.76 21.78
CA VAL A 89 5.87 6.38 21.10
C VAL A 89 5.07 7.27 22.04
N GLU A 90 4.83 6.81 23.26
CA GLU A 90 4.08 7.58 24.27
C GLU A 90 4.76 8.93 24.55
N GLN A 91 6.08 8.92 24.76
CA GLN A 91 6.87 10.14 24.94
C GLN A 91 6.84 11.06 23.71
N LEU A 92 6.92 10.48 22.50
CA LEU A 92 6.86 11.27 21.26
C LEU A 92 5.49 11.95 21.06
N GLY A 93 4.41 11.35 21.57
CA GLY A 93 3.08 11.95 21.57
C GLY A 93 2.95 13.08 22.60
N GLU A 94 3.49 12.89 23.80
CA GLU A 94 3.51 13.92 24.85
C GLU A 94 4.33 15.16 24.43
N ASP A 95 5.49 14.98 23.81
CA ASP A 95 6.33 16.08 23.31
C ASP A 95 5.64 16.89 22.18
N ALA A 96 4.77 16.23 21.40
CA ALA A 96 4.02 16.87 20.31
C ALA A 96 2.85 17.72 20.83
N ASP A 97 2.21 17.29 21.91
CA ASP A 97 1.07 17.98 22.54
C ASP A 97 1.50 19.14 23.44
N GLU A 98 2.74 19.15 23.96
CA GLU A 98 3.29 20.25 24.79
C GLU A 98 3.84 21.43 23.96
N SER A 99 3.89 21.29 22.63
CA SER A 99 4.44 22.29 21.70
C SER A 99 3.40 23.18 21.00
N ASP A 100 2.11 23.07 21.34
CA ASP A 100 0.97 23.83 20.78
C ASP A 100 0.38 24.83 21.81
#